data_AF-A0A7U9RZD4-F1
#
_entry.id   AF-A0A7U9RZD4-F1
#
_cell.length_a   1.000
_cell.length_b   1.000
_cell.length_c   1.000
_cell.angle_alpha   90.00
_cell.angle_beta   90.00
_cell.angle_gamma   90.00
#
_symmetry.space_group_name_H-M   'P 1'
#
loop_
_entity.id
_entity.type
_entity.pdbx_description
1 polymer ?
#
loop_
_entity_poly.entity_id
_entity_poly.type
_entity_poly.pdbx_seq_one_letter_code
_entity_poly.pdbx_strand_id
1 'polypeptide(L)'
;MNRLGTKADTLEMLYRNQERFSVWGGVKILPQYTFTVAEWKEDFQKVEQAFLELTWNDAVIVRSSSLAEDTSENSQAGKYESIAGVSGAEEFRAAVEAVIASYDDAKEENQVLVQPMLTGVCVCGVAFTLDPNTLGNYYVINYDDSGSTSSITSGEGSSNKLFYRFKECSPKDAEGQPEVINRLCLALQGLEEFFGQDKLDVEFAVTDKDELFILQVRALCVRQESADIKRQKRELERIRNKIEHAQTKKPFLCGDKTVYSVMTDWNPAEMIGIRPKPLALSLYREIITDNVWAYQRDNYGYRSLRSFPLMADFAGLPYIDVRVSFNSFVPAELEEELSEKLVNYYIDRLAENPEKHDKAEFEIVFSCYTLDLPDRIQILKEYGFSEEEIHKIIKALRNVTNHIIDHQNGLWRKDYKKIKELDRRYQEIAGSGLNHIEKVYWLLEDCKRYGTLPFAGLARGAFIAVQLLKSLESCGIISAHDYEAFMRGIHTVSSGMNQDFLELSKCSFLKKYGHL
;
A
#
# COMPACT_ATOMS: atom_id res chain seq x y z
N MET A 1 -3.12 -35.93 13.17
CA MET A 1 -2.84 -34.73 12.34
C MET A 1 -1.62 -35.02 11.52
N ASN A 2 -1.70 -34.75 10.22
CA ASN A 2 -0.61 -34.98 9.28
C ASN A 2 0.46 -33.89 9.48
N ARG A 3 1.74 -34.26 9.48
CA ARG A 3 2.85 -33.30 9.64
C ARG A 3 3.45 -32.98 8.28
N LEU A 4 3.85 -31.72 8.07
CA LEU A 4 4.65 -31.34 6.92
C LEU A 4 6.01 -32.06 6.97
N GLY A 5 6.42 -32.60 5.83
CA GLY A 5 7.74 -33.20 5.59
C GLY A 5 8.51 -32.36 4.58
N THR A 6 9.37 -33.01 3.79
CA THR A 6 9.98 -32.37 2.62
C THR A 6 8.91 -31.99 1.59
N LYS A 7 9.29 -31.17 0.59
CA LYS A 7 8.48 -30.91 -0.61
C LYS A 7 7.87 -32.18 -1.21
N ALA A 8 8.68 -33.23 -1.42
CA ALA A 8 8.23 -34.49 -1.99
C ALA A 8 7.29 -35.26 -1.05
N ASP A 9 7.61 -35.36 0.25
CA ASP A 9 6.77 -36.08 1.21
C ASP A 9 5.39 -35.42 1.37
N THR A 10 5.38 -34.08 1.37
CA THR A 10 4.16 -33.29 1.53
C THR A 10 3.25 -33.47 0.31
N LEU A 11 3.79 -33.37 -0.90
CA LEU A 11 3.01 -33.54 -2.14
C LEU A 11 2.51 -34.97 -2.31
N GLU A 12 3.31 -35.99 -2.01
CA GLU A 12 2.89 -37.39 -2.05
C GLU A 12 1.73 -37.65 -1.09
N MET A 13 1.80 -37.09 0.12
CA MET A 13 0.74 -37.21 1.11
C MET A 13 -0.56 -36.55 0.65
N LEU A 14 -0.47 -35.38 0.00
CA LEU A 14 -1.63 -34.70 -0.59
C LEU A 14 -2.21 -35.51 -1.76
N TYR A 15 -1.36 -36.03 -2.65
CA TYR A 15 -1.76 -36.86 -3.80
C TYR A 15 -2.51 -38.11 -3.36
N ARG A 16 -1.99 -38.85 -2.36
CA ARG A 16 -2.67 -40.04 -1.80
C ARG A 16 -4.02 -39.75 -1.17
N ASN A 17 -4.25 -38.50 -0.76
CA ASN A 17 -5.49 -38.05 -0.14
C ASN A 17 -6.33 -37.16 -1.07
N GLN A 18 -5.99 -37.10 -2.37
CA GLN A 18 -6.62 -36.26 -3.39
C GLN A 18 -8.15 -36.27 -3.34
N GLU A 19 -8.76 -37.44 -3.10
CA GLU A 19 -10.22 -37.58 -3.05
C GLU A 19 -10.87 -36.68 -1.99
N ARG A 20 -10.17 -36.41 -0.88
CA ARG A 20 -10.64 -35.48 0.18
C ARG A 20 -10.62 -34.03 -0.29
N PHE A 21 -9.68 -33.67 -1.17
CA PHE A 21 -9.54 -32.33 -1.75
C PHE A 21 -10.58 -32.01 -2.82
N SER A 22 -11.30 -33.02 -3.32
CA SER A 22 -12.48 -32.82 -4.20
C SER A 22 -13.55 -31.94 -3.53
N VAL A 23 -13.67 -32.00 -2.20
CA VAL A 23 -14.59 -31.16 -1.41
C VAL A 23 -14.01 -29.78 -1.10
N TRP A 24 -12.68 -29.62 -1.18
CA TRP A 24 -11.94 -28.40 -0.85
C TRP A 24 -11.56 -27.63 -2.11
N GLY A 25 -12.55 -27.20 -2.89
CA GLY A 25 -12.34 -26.38 -4.09
C GLY A 25 -11.95 -27.17 -5.36
N GLY A 26 -11.96 -28.50 -5.32
CA GLY A 26 -11.70 -29.36 -6.48
C GLY A 26 -10.24 -29.28 -6.94
N VAL A 27 -9.31 -29.29 -5.99
CA VAL A 27 -7.88 -29.18 -6.23
C VAL A 27 -7.31 -30.49 -6.77
N LYS A 28 -6.35 -30.37 -7.67
CA LYS A 28 -5.54 -31.48 -8.19
C LYS A 28 -4.12 -31.39 -7.69
N ILE A 29 -3.53 -32.57 -7.43
CA ILE A 29 -2.11 -32.72 -7.16
C ILE A 29 -1.55 -33.57 -8.30
N LEU A 30 -0.41 -33.16 -8.83
CA LEU A 30 0.24 -33.93 -9.90
C LEU A 30 0.84 -35.22 -9.31
N PRO A 31 0.80 -36.34 -10.05
CA PRO A 31 1.54 -37.54 -9.65
C PRO A 31 3.03 -37.20 -9.56
N GLN A 32 3.75 -37.99 -8.76
CA GLN A 32 5.19 -37.80 -8.60
C GLN A 32 5.96 -39.11 -8.63
N TYR A 33 7.23 -38.99 -9.01
CA TYR A 33 8.25 -39.99 -8.82
C TYR A 33 9.38 -39.37 -8.00
N THR A 34 9.82 -40.07 -6.96
CA THR A 34 10.78 -39.54 -5.99
C THR A 34 11.80 -40.61 -5.65
N PHE A 35 13.06 -40.21 -5.55
CA PHE A 35 14.17 -41.04 -5.13
C PHE A 35 15.18 -40.19 -4.38
N THR A 36 16.04 -40.83 -3.60
CA THR A 36 17.11 -40.20 -2.84
C THR A 36 18.40 -40.10 -3.64
N VAL A 37 19.30 -39.19 -3.23
CA VAL A 37 20.66 -39.12 -3.80
C VAL A 37 21.40 -40.45 -3.59
N ALA A 38 21.17 -41.14 -2.47
CA ALA A 38 21.71 -42.47 -2.21
C ALA A 38 21.29 -43.49 -3.28
N GLU A 39 19.98 -43.58 -3.56
CA GLU A 39 19.43 -44.50 -4.58
C GLU A 39 19.97 -44.20 -5.98
N TRP A 40 20.13 -42.91 -6.32
CA TRP A 40 20.74 -42.50 -7.59
C TRP A 40 22.21 -42.93 -7.70
N LYS A 41 22.99 -42.76 -6.64
CA LYS A 41 24.41 -43.16 -6.62
C LYS A 41 24.60 -44.67 -6.62
N GLU A 42 23.71 -45.41 -5.97
CA GLU A 42 23.76 -46.87 -5.90
C GLU A 42 23.45 -47.50 -7.25
N ASP A 43 22.35 -47.09 -7.90
CA ASP A 43 21.90 -47.65 -9.17
C ASP A 43 21.07 -46.66 -10.00
N PHE A 44 21.75 -45.72 -10.66
CA PHE A 44 21.08 -44.75 -11.53
C PHE A 44 20.34 -45.41 -12.71
N GLN A 45 20.78 -46.59 -13.18
CA GLN A 45 20.13 -47.28 -14.31
C GLN A 45 18.74 -47.76 -13.92
N LYS A 46 18.58 -48.26 -12.68
CA LYS A 46 17.27 -48.63 -12.13
C LYS A 46 16.34 -47.43 -11.97
N VAL A 47 16.86 -46.28 -11.52
CA VAL A 47 16.07 -45.05 -11.41
C VAL A 47 15.63 -44.54 -12.79
N GLU A 48 16.54 -44.54 -13.75
CA GLU A 48 16.27 -44.15 -15.14
C GLU A 48 15.24 -45.09 -15.79
N GLN A 49 15.36 -46.40 -15.60
CA GLN A 49 14.38 -47.36 -16.10
C GLN A 49 13.00 -47.11 -15.49
N ALA A 50 12.93 -46.88 -14.17
CA ALA A 50 11.67 -46.56 -13.50
C ALA A 50 11.03 -45.26 -14.05
N PHE A 51 11.83 -44.24 -14.35
CA PHE A 51 11.37 -43.01 -15.02
C PHE A 51 10.81 -43.29 -16.42
N LEU A 52 11.49 -44.13 -17.22
CA LEU A 52 11.04 -44.50 -18.57
C LEU A 52 9.76 -45.34 -18.57
N GLU A 53 9.45 -46.04 -17.48
CA GLU A 53 8.22 -46.82 -17.31
C GLU A 53 7.01 -45.97 -16.88
N LEU A 54 7.21 -44.70 -16.52
CA LEU A 54 6.12 -43.79 -16.15
C LEU A 54 5.24 -43.46 -17.36
N THR A 55 3.92 -43.44 -17.16
CA THR A 55 2.95 -43.11 -18.22
C THR A 55 2.87 -41.62 -18.57
N TRP A 56 3.67 -40.78 -17.92
CA TRP A 56 3.65 -39.32 -18.01
C TRP A 56 5.04 -38.70 -18.16
N ASN A 57 5.98 -39.43 -18.76
CA ASN A 57 7.38 -39.03 -18.92
C ASN A 57 7.70 -38.18 -20.17
N ASP A 58 6.69 -37.81 -20.97
CA ASP A 58 6.88 -37.04 -22.21
C ASP A 58 7.50 -35.65 -21.96
N ALA A 59 7.10 -34.98 -20.89
CA ALA A 59 7.66 -33.72 -20.45
C ALA A 59 7.48 -33.57 -18.93
N VAL A 60 8.59 -33.56 -18.20
CA VAL A 60 8.60 -33.48 -16.74
C VAL A 60 9.35 -32.26 -16.24
N ILE A 61 9.11 -31.92 -14.98
CA ILE A 61 9.95 -31.02 -14.20
C ILE A 61 10.69 -31.83 -13.14
N VAL A 62 12.01 -31.67 -13.10
CA VAL A 62 12.89 -32.27 -12.08
C VAL A 62 13.22 -31.19 -11.06
N ARG A 63 12.81 -31.40 -9.81
CA ARG A 63 12.85 -30.42 -8.72
C ARG A 63 13.68 -30.92 -7.57
N SER A 64 14.37 -30.01 -6.91
CA SER A 64 15.01 -30.26 -5.62
C SER A 64 13.97 -30.58 -4.52
N SER A 65 14.31 -31.47 -3.60
CA SER A 65 13.55 -31.73 -2.37
C SER A 65 14.53 -32.08 -1.24
N SER A 66 15.22 -31.07 -0.71
CA SER A 66 16.22 -31.29 0.35
C SER A 66 15.61 -31.31 1.75
N LEU A 67 16.26 -32.02 2.67
CA LEU A 67 15.91 -32.02 4.10
C LEU A 67 16.13 -30.66 4.78
N ALA A 68 16.93 -29.78 4.15
CA ALA A 68 17.26 -28.45 4.65
C ALA A 68 16.39 -27.33 4.04
N GLU A 69 15.60 -27.61 3.01
CA GLU A 69 14.79 -26.61 2.28
C GLU A 69 13.57 -26.15 3.10
N ASP A 70 12.94 -27.09 3.82
CA ASP A 70 11.65 -26.93 4.48
C ASP A 70 11.76 -27.17 6.00
N THR A 71 12.56 -26.35 6.68
CA THR A 71 12.61 -26.38 8.16
C THR A 71 11.69 -25.32 8.76
N SER A 72 11.15 -25.59 9.96
CA SER A 72 10.32 -24.62 10.70
C SER A 72 11.07 -23.33 11.09
N GLU A 73 12.39 -23.29 10.93
CA GLU A 73 13.23 -22.18 11.38
C GLU A 73 13.78 -21.30 10.25
N ASN A 74 13.96 -21.84 9.04
CA ASN A 74 14.43 -21.10 7.86
C ASN A 74 13.76 -21.65 6.58
N SER A 75 13.14 -20.77 5.78
CA SER A 75 12.71 -21.06 4.41
C SER A 75 13.84 -20.69 3.45
N GLN A 76 14.33 -21.67 2.68
CA GLN A 76 15.31 -21.47 1.61
C GLN A 76 14.63 -21.64 0.25
N ALA A 77 13.45 -21.03 0.09
CA ALA A 77 12.67 -21.11 -1.14
C ALA A 77 13.48 -20.62 -2.36
N GLY A 78 13.50 -21.40 -3.43
CA GLY A 78 14.19 -21.06 -4.68
C GLY A 78 15.71 -21.19 -4.62
N LYS A 79 16.28 -21.78 -3.55
CA LYS A 79 17.73 -21.91 -3.39
C LYS A 79 18.38 -22.92 -4.36
N TYR A 80 17.65 -23.97 -4.72
CA TYR A 80 18.16 -25.09 -5.50
C TYR A 80 17.50 -25.18 -6.87
N GLU A 81 18.17 -25.81 -7.83
CA GLU A 81 17.72 -25.81 -9.22
C GLU A 81 16.44 -26.62 -9.41
N SER A 82 15.60 -26.17 -10.35
CA SER A 82 14.46 -26.92 -10.87
C SER A 82 14.49 -26.82 -12.39
N ILE A 83 14.57 -27.95 -13.08
CA ILE A 83 14.75 -28.03 -14.52
C ILE A 83 13.46 -28.52 -15.15
N ALA A 84 12.84 -27.66 -15.95
CA ALA A 84 11.56 -27.91 -16.62
C ALA A 84 11.75 -28.43 -18.05
N GLY A 85 10.74 -29.12 -18.57
CA GLY A 85 10.70 -29.57 -19.97
C GLY A 85 11.65 -30.72 -20.29
N VAL A 86 11.93 -31.56 -19.30
CA VAL A 86 12.85 -32.69 -19.41
C VAL A 86 12.15 -33.88 -20.07
N SER A 87 12.76 -34.48 -21.09
CA SER A 87 12.21 -35.59 -21.85
C SER A 87 13.26 -36.64 -22.25
N GLY A 88 12.92 -37.91 -22.12
CA GLY A 88 13.84 -39.01 -22.45
C GLY A 88 15.00 -39.19 -21.45
N ALA A 89 15.76 -40.27 -21.66
CA ALA A 89 16.77 -40.73 -20.70
C ALA A 89 17.95 -39.76 -20.52
N GLU A 90 18.47 -39.20 -21.62
CA GLU A 90 19.65 -38.33 -21.58
C GLU A 90 19.37 -37.00 -20.88
N GLU A 91 18.27 -36.33 -21.22
CA GLU A 91 17.88 -35.06 -20.57
C GLU A 91 17.53 -35.30 -19.10
N PHE A 92 16.86 -36.42 -18.78
CA PHE A 92 16.55 -36.79 -17.40
C PHE A 92 17.81 -36.94 -16.55
N ARG A 93 18.80 -37.68 -17.05
CA ARG A 93 20.08 -37.85 -16.35
C ARG A 93 20.78 -36.51 -16.10
N ALA A 94 20.87 -35.68 -17.13
CA ALA A 94 21.49 -34.35 -17.02
C ALA A 94 20.76 -33.47 -16.00
N ALA A 95 19.42 -33.48 -16.01
CA ALA A 95 18.61 -32.71 -15.08
C ALA A 95 18.77 -33.19 -13.63
N VAL A 96 18.78 -34.50 -13.40
CA VAL A 96 18.99 -35.08 -12.07
C VAL A 96 20.37 -34.73 -11.54
N GLU A 97 21.42 -34.89 -12.35
CA GLU A 97 22.79 -34.55 -11.95
C GLU A 97 22.94 -33.05 -11.60
N ALA A 98 22.33 -32.16 -12.39
CA ALA A 98 22.33 -30.73 -12.11
C ALA A 98 21.58 -30.38 -10.81
N VAL A 99 20.40 -30.96 -10.58
CA VAL A 99 19.65 -30.77 -9.33
C VAL A 99 20.44 -31.27 -8.11
N ILE A 100 21.07 -32.45 -8.21
CA ILE A 100 21.91 -32.99 -7.13
C ILE A 100 23.12 -32.10 -6.88
N ALA A 101 23.77 -31.59 -7.93
CA ALA A 101 24.91 -30.69 -7.83
C ALA A 101 24.56 -29.34 -7.20
N SER A 102 23.29 -28.92 -7.27
CA SER A 102 22.82 -27.69 -6.64
C SER A 102 22.74 -27.76 -5.11
N TYR A 103 22.73 -28.96 -4.50
CA TYR A 103 22.65 -29.10 -3.04
C TYR A 103 23.91 -28.62 -2.32
N ASP A 104 23.71 -27.77 -1.31
CA ASP A 104 24.80 -27.23 -0.47
C ASP A 104 25.35 -28.25 0.54
N ASP A 105 24.65 -29.35 0.76
CA ASP A 105 25.09 -30.43 1.65
C ASP A 105 25.23 -31.76 0.92
N ALA A 106 26.16 -32.59 1.39
CA ALA A 106 26.44 -33.90 0.83
C ALA A 106 25.53 -35.00 1.42
N LYS A 107 24.35 -34.64 1.94
CA LYS A 107 23.45 -35.61 2.56
C LYS A 107 22.80 -36.46 1.50
N GLU A 108 23.00 -37.77 1.61
CA GLU A 108 22.50 -38.72 0.62
C GLU A 108 20.99 -38.98 0.78
N GLU A 109 20.41 -38.54 1.90
CA GLU A 109 18.97 -38.60 2.18
C GLU A 109 18.17 -37.48 1.48
N ASN A 110 18.82 -36.51 0.84
CA ASN A 110 18.13 -35.53 0.01
C ASN A 110 17.40 -36.23 -1.14
N GLN A 111 16.22 -35.72 -1.50
CA GLN A 111 15.36 -36.33 -2.50
C GLN A 111 15.35 -35.51 -3.79
N VAL A 112 15.22 -36.16 -4.94
CA VAL A 112 14.87 -35.53 -6.21
C VAL A 112 13.41 -35.85 -6.51
N LEU A 113 12.64 -34.81 -6.84
CA LEU A 113 11.22 -34.90 -7.13
C LEU A 113 10.98 -34.71 -8.63
N VAL A 114 10.29 -35.65 -9.26
CA VAL A 114 9.91 -35.60 -10.68
C VAL A 114 8.39 -35.55 -10.78
N GLN A 115 7.86 -34.54 -11.48
CA GLN A 115 6.42 -34.39 -11.72
C GLN A 115 6.17 -34.08 -13.20
N PRO A 116 4.98 -34.40 -13.76
CA PRO A 116 4.58 -33.91 -15.07
C PRO A 116 4.71 -32.39 -15.17
N MET A 117 5.18 -31.88 -16.30
CA MET A 117 5.23 -30.44 -16.54
C MET A 117 3.81 -29.92 -16.77
N LEU A 118 3.36 -28.98 -15.92
CA LEU A 118 2.04 -28.38 -16.08
C LEU A 118 2.03 -27.43 -17.29
N THR A 119 1.19 -27.71 -18.28
CA THR A 119 1.04 -26.90 -19.50
C THR A 119 -0.26 -26.08 -19.46
N GLY A 120 -0.31 -24.98 -20.23
CA GLY A 120 -1.52 -24.17 -20.36
C GLY A 120 -1.88 -23.39 -19.10
N VAL A 121 -0.89 -23.02 -18.27
CA VAL A 121 -1.13 -22.23 -17.07
C VAL A 121 -1.59 -20.82 -17.45
N CYS A 122 -2.75 -20.42 -16.96
CA CYS A 122 -3.31 -19.08 -17.16
C CYS A 122 -3.21 -18.22 -15.90
N VAL A 123 -3.25 -18.84 -14.72
CA VAL A 123 -3.04 -18.16 -13.43
C VAL A 123 -2.03 -18.95 -12.63
N CYS A 124 -1.07 -18.28 -12.00
CA CYS A 124 -0.20 -18.90 -11.00
C CYS A 124 0.00 -17.95 -9.84
N GLY A 125 0.47 -18.47 -8.71
CA GLY A 125 0.68 -17.64 -7.55
C GLY A 125 1.18 -18.34 -6.31
N VAL A 126 1.42 -17.51 -5.31
CA VAL A 126 1.74 -17.91 -3.95
C VAL A 126 0.64 -17.42 -3.04
N ALA A 127 0.13 -18.30 -2.19
CA ALA A 127 -0.90 -18.01 -1.22
C ALA A 127 -0.42 -18.35 0.19
N PHE A 128 -0.55 -17.39 1.10
CA PHE A 128 -0.30 -17.59 2.51
C PHE A 128 -1.62 -17.73 3.25
N THR A 129 -1.71 -18.68 4.18
CA THR A 129 -2.87 -18.82 5.07
C THR A 129 -2.80 -17.91 6.28
N LEU A 130 -1.76 -17.10 6.42
CA LEU A 130 -1.62 -16.05 7.42
C LEU A 130 -0.86 -14.89 6.78
N ASP A 131 -1.19 -13.64 7.10
CA ASP A 131 -0.38 -12.51 6.63
C ASP A 131 1.02 -12.56 7.28
N PRO A 132 2.11 -12.78 6.52
CA PRO A 132 3.45 -12.90 7.09
C PRO A 132 3.95 -11.60 7.73
N ASN A 133 3.41 -10.44 7.33
CA ASN A 133 3.86 -9.14 7.80
C ASN A 133 3.18 -8.69 9.09
N THR A 134 1.91 -9.07 9.27
CA THR A 134 1.08 -8.58 10.37
C THR A 134 0.53 -9.67 11.27
N LEU A 135 0.63 -10.93 10.84
CA LEU A 135 0.06 -12.10 11.50
C LEU A 135 -1.46 -12.04 11.63
N GLY A 136 -2.10 -11.24 10.77
CA GLY A 136 -3.54 -11.19 10.64
C GLY A 136 -4.10 -12.44 9.99
N ASN A 137 -5.31 -12.84 10.40
CA ASN A 137 -6.02 -14.02 9.91
C ASN A 137 -6.59 -13.77 8.50
N TYR A 138 -5.71 -13.64 7.53
CA TYR A 138 -6.02 -13.45 6.12
C TYR A 138 -5.45 -14.59 5.29
N TYR A 139 -6.21 -15.00 4.27
CA TYR A 139 -5.60 -15.57 3.08
C TYR A 139 -5.00 -14.42 2.27
N VAL A 140 -3.69 -14.48 2.03
CA VAL A 140 -2.95 -13.48 1.26
C VAL A 140 -2.47 -14.14 -0.02
N ILE A 141 -3.03 -13.75 -1.15
CA ILE A 141 -2.80 -14.39 -2.44
C ILE A 141 -2.10 -13.39 -3.36
N ASN A 142 -0.87 -13.68 -3.74
CA ASN A 142 -0.14 -12.97 -4.78
C ASN A 142 -0.17 -13.82 -6.05
N TYR A 143 -0.77 -13.30 -7.12
CA TYR A 143 -1.00 -14.05 -8.34
C TYR A 143 -0.81 -13.21 -9.59
N ASP A 144 -0.53 -13.89 -10.70
CA ASP A 144 -0.37 -13.33 -12.02
C ASP A 144 -1.32 -14.09 -12.96
N ASP A 145 -2.03 -13.35 -13.82
CA ASP A 145 -2.98 -13.88 -14.79
C ASP A 145 -2.54 -13.68 -16.25
N SER A 146 -1.25 -13.42 -16.48
CA SER A 146 -0.62 -13.32 -17.80
C SER A 146 -0.16 -14.67 -18.36
N GLY A 147 -0.13 -15.71 -17.53
CA GLY A 147 0.24 -17.09 -17.90
C GLY A 147 1.73 -17.44 -17.74
N SER A 148 2.55 -16.56 -17.19
CA SER A 148 3.97 -16.85 -16.90
C SER A 148 4.14 -17.49 -15.51
N THR A 149 4.64 -18.72 -15.44
CA THR A 149 4.81 -19.50 -14.20
C THR A 149 5.98 -19.07 -13.31
N SER A 150 6.90 -18.26 -13.82
CA SER A 150 8.10 -17.81 -13.11
C SER A 150 8.02 -16.37 -12.59
N SER A 151 7.02 -15.58 -13.01
CA SER A 151 6.97 -14.14 -12.74
C SER A 151 6.82 -13.77 -11.26
N ILE A 152 6.24 -14.66 -10.44
CA ILE A 152 5.88 -14.38 -9.05
C ILE A 152 6.96 -14.86 -8.09
N THR A 153 7.58 -16.00 -8.36
CA THR A 153 8.69 -16.53 -7.57
C THR A 153 9.99 -15.76 -7.80
N SER A 154 10.16 -15.15 -8.98
CA SER A 154 11.29 -14.25 -9.30
C SER A 154 11.06 -12.78 -8.91
N GLY A 155 9.80 -12.36 -8.70
CA GLY A 155 9.45 -10.99 -8.34
C GLY A 155 9.45 -9.97 -9.50
N GLU A 156 9.59 -10.41 -10.75
CA GLU A 156 9.74 -9.54 -11.93
C GLU A 156 8.43 -9.29 -12.73
N GLY A 157 7.29 -9.80 -12.27
CA GLY A 157 5.99 -9.67 -12.97
C GLY A 157 5.40 -8.24 -12.99
N SER A 158 5.09 -7.72 -14.19
CA SER A 158 4.40 -6.42 -14.39
C SER A 158 2.89 -6.45 -14.09
N SER A 159 2.31 -7.63 -13.87
CA SER A 159 0.87 -7.88 -13.68
C SER A 159 0.52 -8.52 -12.34
N ASN A 160 1.41 -8.42 -11.34
CA ASN A 160 1.18 -8.99 -10.02
C ASN A 160 -0.06 -8.39 -9.33
N LYS A 161 -0.98 -9.25 -8.91
CA LYS A 161 -2.19 -8.92 -8.16
C LYS A 161 -2.06 -9.44 -6.74
N LEU A 162 -2.32 -8.56 -5.77
CA LEU A 162 -2.35 -8.91 -4.36
C LEU A 162 -3.78 -8.90 -3.83
N PHE A 163 -4.21 -10.01 -3.27
CA PHE A 163 -5.56 -10.20 -2.76
C PHE A 163 -5.53 -10.62 -1.29
N TYR A 164 -6.34 -9.95 -0.47
CA TYR A 164 -6.52 -10.26 0.94
C TYR A 164 -7.95 -10.71 1.20
N ARG A 165 -8.12 -11.85 1.87
CA ARG A 165 -9.43 -12.31 2.34
C ARG A 165 -9.39 -12.70 3.81
N PHE A 166 -10.18 -12.02 4.62
CA PHE A 166 -10.31 -12.35 6.03
C PHE A 166 -10.95 -13.73 6.18
N LYS A 167 -10.39 -14.60 7.03
CA LYS A 167 -10.82 -16.01 7.12
C LYS A 167 -12.29 -16.18 7.53
N GLU A 168 -12.80 -15.35 8.44
CA GLU A 168 -14.22 -15.36 8.84
C GLU A 168 -15.11 -14.41 8.01
N CYS A 169 -14.75 -14.15 6.75
CA CYS A 169 -15.61 -13.37 5.85
C CYS A 169 -16.98 -14.06 5.66
N SER A 170 -18.05 -13.27 5.62
CA SER A 170 -19.38 -13.81 5.33
C SER A 170 -19.53 -14.15 3.84
N PRO A 171 -20.45 -15.03 3.43
CA PRO A 171 -20.69 -15.31 2.00
C PRO A 171 -21.00 -14.06 1.17
N LYS A 172 -21.67 -13.07 1.78
CA LYS A 172 -21.93 -11.76 1.15
C LYS A 172 -20.64 -10.99 0.86
N ASP A 173 -19.63 -11.12 1.71
CA ASP A 173 -18.34 -10.45 1.51
C ASP A 173 -17.50 -11.11 0.39
N ALA A 174 -17.84 -12.35 0.03
CA ALA A 174 -17.22 -13.09 -1.07
C ALA A 174 -17.94 -12.87 -2.42
N GLU A 175 -19.06 -12.14 -2.43
CA GLU A 175 -19.85 -11.89 -3.63
C GLU A 175 -19.05 -11.05 -4.64
N GLY A 176 -19.06 -11.45 -5.92
CA GLY A 176 -18.33 -10.78 -6.99
C GLY A 176 -16.82 -11.09 -7.05
N GLN A 177 -16.28 -11.89 -6.13
CA GLN A 177 -14.89 -12.37 -6.22
C GLN A 177 -14.75 -13.41 -7.36
N PRO A 178 -13.58 -13.48 -8.04
CA PRO A 178 -13.35 -14.49 -9.05
C PRO A 178 -13.51 -15.91 -8.48
N GLU A 179 -14.20 -16.79 -9.20
CA GLU A 179 -14.49 -18.15 -8.73
C GLU A 179 -13.22 -18.95 -8.42
N VAL A 180 -12.16 -18.75 -9.22
CA VAL A 180 -10.83 -19.31 -8.98
C VAL A 180 -10.30 -18.97 -7.59
N ILE A 181 -10.46 -17.71 -7.15
CA ILE A 181 -10.00 -17.26 -5.84
C ILE A 181 -10.86 -17.88 -4.73
N ASN A 182 -12.16 -18.03 -4.95
CA ASN A 182 -13.04 -18.71 -4.00
C ASN A 182 -12.64 -20.18 -3.81
N ARG A 183 -12.42 -20.90 -4.92
CA ARG A 183 -11.94 -22.29 -4.92
C ARG A 183 -10.59 -22.42 -4.24
N LEU A 184 -9.65 -21.53 -4.56
CA LEU A 184 -8.33 -21.53 -3.91
C LEU A 184 -8.44 -21.32 -2.41
N CYS A 185 -9.24 -20.39 -1.92
CA CYS A 185 -9.31 -20.21 -0.48
C CYS A 185 -10.08 -21.33 0.24
N LEU A 186 -11.00 -22.04 -0.43
CA LEU A 186 -11.55 -23.31 0.07
C LEU A 186 -10.47 -24.39 0.15
N ALA A 187 -9.59 -24.45 -0.85
CA ALA A 187 -8.42 -25.34 -0.84
C ALA A 187 -7.49 -25.04 0.34
N LEU A 188 -7.18 -23.76 0.55
CA LEU A 188 -6.34 -23.28 1.65
C LEU A 188 -6.94 -23.68 3.00
N GLN A 189 -8.24 -23.44 3.21
CA GLN A 189 -8.94 -23.89 4.41
C GLN A 189 -8.82 -25.42 4.61
N GLY A 190 -9.02 -26.18 3.54
CA GLY A 190 -8.86 -27.64 3.55
C GLY A 190 -7.44 -28.08 3.94
N LEU A 191 -6.42 -27.41 3.42
CA LEU A 191 -5.03 -27.66 3.79
C LEU A 191 -4.77 -27.36 5.27
N GLU A 192 -5.32 -26.27 5.81
CA GLU A 192 -5.22 -25.96 7.25
C GLU A 192 -5.84 -27.06 8.10
N GLU A 193 -7.03 -27.55 7.73
CA GLU A 193 -7.70 -28.67 8.39
C GLU A 193 -6.91 -29.98 8.28
N PHE A 194 -6.29 -30.24 7.12
CA PHE A 194 -5.52 -31.45 6.85
C PHE A 194 -4.23 -31.53 7.69
N PHE A 195 -3.48 -30.42 7.75
CA PHE A 195 -2.23 -30.33 8.49
C PHE A 195 -2.43 -29.94 9.96
N GLY A 196 -3.59 -29.40 10.33
CA GLY A 196 -3.87 -28.93 11.68
C GLY A 196 -3.07 -27.68 12.07
N GLN A 197 -2.73 -26.83 11.10
CA GLN A 197 -2.02 -25.57 11.32
C GLN A 197 -2.46 -24.49 10.32
N ASP A 198 -2.29 -23.23 10.69
CA ASP A 198 -2.78 -22.06 9.94
C ASP A 198 -1.67 -21.22 9.29
N LYS A 199 -0.43 -21.73 9.34
CA LYS A 199 0.79 -21.09 8.84
C LYS A 199 1.34 -21.85 7.65
N LEU A 200 0.62 -21.78 6.54
CA LEU A 200 0.98 -22.44 5.29
C LEU A 200 1.36 -21.41 4.24
N ASP A 201 2.36 -21.79 3.46
CA ASP A 201 2.81 -21.15 2.23
C ASP A 201 2.54 -22.11 1.08
N VAL A 202 1.71 -21.71 0.12
CA VAL A 202 1.13 -22.59 -0.88
C VAL A 202 1.36 -22.02 -2.27
N GLU A 203 2.10 -22.76 -3.10
CA GLU A 203 2.23 -22.46 -4.53
C GLU A 203 1.09 -23.13 -5.29
N PHE A 204 0.43 -22.38 -6.16
CA PHE A 204 -0.70 -22.87 -6.95
C PHE A 204 -0.63 -22.43 -8.41
N ALA A 205 -1.36 -23.15 -9.25
CA ALA A 205 -1.57 -22.81 -10.65
C ALA A 205 -2.98 -23.19 -11.10
N VAL A 206 -3.48 -22.49 -12.10
CA VAL A 206 -4.75 -22.75 -12.77
C VAL A 206 -4.48 -22.85 -14.27
N THR A 207 -5.02 -23.90 -14.89
CA THR A 207 -4.87 -24.11 -16.32
C THR A 207 -5.98 -23.43 -17.12
N ASP A 208 -5.78 -23.31 -18.42
CA ASP A 208 -6.79 -22.91 -19.42
C ASP A 208 -8.07 -23.78 -19.41
N LYS A 209 -8.02 -24.95 -18.76
CA LYS A 209 -9.17 -25.85 -18.50
C LYS A 209 -9.89 -25.57 -17.18
N ASP A 210 -9.55 -24.48 -16.48
CA ASP A 210 -10.07 -24.10 -15.15
C ASP A 210 -9.80 -25.16 -14.06
N GLU A 211 -8.65 -25.83 -14.16
CA GLU A 211 -8.22 -26.84 -13.18
C GLU A 211 -7.22 -26.22 -12.20
N LEU A 212 -7.55 -26.23 -10.91
CA LEU A 212 -6.70 -25.70 -9.85
C LEU A 212 -5.72 -26.79 -9.37
N PHE A 213 -4.44 -26.50 -9.44
CA PHE A 213 -3.35 -27.34 -8.96
C PHE A 213 -2.64 -26.70 -7.77
N ILE A 214 -2.31 -27.52 -6.78
CA ILE A 214 -1.35 -27.14 -5.74
C ILE A 214 0.02 -27.74 -6.12
N LEU A 215 0.99 -26.86 -6.31
CA LEU A 215 2.33 -27.19 -6.77
C LEU A 215 3.30 -27.41 -5.61
N GLN A 216 3.02 -26.80 -4.46
CA GLN A 216 3.79 -26.97 -3.24
C GLN A 216 3.01 -26.48 -2.01
N VAL A 217 3.25 -27.09 -0.85
CA VAL A 217 2.81 -26.61 0.46
C VAL A 217 3.98 -26.66 1.43
N ARG A 218 4.23 -25.56 2.13
CA ARG A 218 5.31 -25.41 3.12
C ARG A 218 4.79 -24.77 4.40
N ALA A 219 5.58 -24.88 5.48
CA ALA A 219 5.32 -24.14 6.70
C ALA A 219 5.79 -22.69 6.53
N LEU A 220 4.94 -21.73 6.88
CA LEU A 220 5.32 -20.32 6.93
C LEU A 220 6.22 -20.10 8.16
N CYS A 221 7.44 -19.62 7.94
CA CYS A 221 8.47 -19.44 8.98
C CYS A 221 8.20 -18.22 9.87
N VAL A 222 7.09 -18.22 10.62
CA VAL A 222 6.77 -17.19 11.62
C VAL A 222 6.67 -17.78 13.02
N ARG A 223 7.54 -17.28 13.91
CA ARG A 223 7.62 -17.71 15.32
C ARG A 223 6.54 -17.12 16.23
N GLN A 224 5.94 -16.00 15.84
CA GLN A 224 4.94 -15.30 16.65
C GLN A 224 3.55 -15.92 16.48
N GLU A 225 2.69 -15.74 17.48
CA GLU A 225 1.29 -16.17 17.42
C GLU A 225 0.48 -15.29 16.47
N SER A 226 -0.51 -15.89 15.82
CA SER A 226 -1.47 -15.15 14.99
C SER A 226 -2.32 -14.21 15.85
N ALA A 227 -2.84 -13.16 15.22
CA ALA A 227 -3.76 -12.24 15.88
C ALA A 227 -5.01 -12.99 16.37
N ASP A 228 -5.61 -12.56 17.48
CA ASP A 228 -6.90 -13.11 17.92
C ASP A 228 -7.98 -12.83 16.87
N ILE A 229 -8.49 -13.89 16.25
CA ILE A 229 -9.43 -13.80 15.13
C ILE A 229 -10.75 -13.12 15.50
N LYS A 230 -11.24 -13.32 16.74
CA LYS A 230 -12.50 -12.71 17.21
C LYS A 230 -12.34 -11.22 17.44
N ARG A 231 -11.20 -10.81 18.01
CA ARG A 231 -10.85 -9.40 18.19
C ARG A 231 -10.67 -8.74 16.83
N GLN A 232 -9.93 -9.36 15.91
CA GLN A 232 -9.73 -8.86 14.56
C GLN A 232 -11.05 -8.67 13.83
N LYS A 233 -11.94 -9.67 13.85
CA LYS A 233 -13.28 -9.59 13.27
C LYS A 233 -14.07 -8.39 13.82
N ARG A 234 -14.09 -8.22 15.14
CA ARG A 234 -14.80 -7.10 15.79
C ARG A 234 -14.28 -5.74 15.33
N GLU A 235 -12.96 -5.59 15.20
CA GLU A 235 -12.40 -4.32 14.71
C GLU A 235 -12.69 -4.11 13.21
N LEU A 236 -12.65 -5.16 12.38
CA LEU A 236 -13.03 -5.08 10.97
C LEU A 236 -14.50 -4.70 10.79
N GLU A 237 -15.41 -5.26 11.60
CA GLU A 237 -16.83 -4.91 11.60
C GLU A 237 -17.03 -3.43 12.01
N ARG A 238 -16.29 -2.94 13.01
CA ARG A 238 -16.31 -1.51 13.39
C ARG A 238 -15.81 -0.61 12.27
N ILE A 239 -14.72 -0.97 11.61
CA ILE A 239 -14.17 -0.25 10.47
C ILE A 239 -15.20 -0.22 9.33
N ARG A 240 -15.78 -1.37 8.97
CA ARG A 240 -16.84 -1.47 7.96
C ARG A 240 -18.00 -0.55 8.27
N ASN A 241 -18.58 -0.66 9.47
CA ASN A 241 -19.68 0.20 9.89
C ASN A 241 -19.30 1.69 9.79
N LYS A 242 -18.09 2.06 10.21
CA LYS A 242 -17.61 3.45 10.12
C LYS A 242 -17.52 3.93 8.68
N ILE A 243 -17.01 3.12 7.76
CA ILE A 243 -16.93 3.43 6.33
C ILE A 243 -18.34 3.56 5.74
N GLU A 244 -19.23 2.61 5.99
CA GLU A 244 -20.61 2.62 5.50
C GLU A 244 -21.36 3.89 5.94
N HIS A 245 -21.27 4.25 7.22
CA HIS A 245 -21.89 5.48 7.73
C HIS A 245 -21.26 6.73 7.09
N ALA A 246 -19.94 6.72 6.84
CA ALA A 246 -19.27 7.84 6.21
C ALA A 246 -19.58 8.02 4.72
N GLN A 247 -20.07 6.98 4.03
CA GLN A 247 -20.53 7.10 2.64
C GLN A 247 -21.85 7.86 2.52
N THR A 248 -22.57 8.10 3.62
CA THR A 248 -23.84 8.84 3.56
C THR A 248 -23.60 10.34 3.28
N LYS A 249 -24.57 10.98 2.62
CA LYS A 249 -24.56 12.45 2.46
C LYS A 249 -24.64 13.11 3.82
N LYS A 250 -23.72 14.04 4.08
CA LYS A 250 -23.68 14.83 5.31
C LYS A 250 -24.23 16.23 5.05
N PRO A 251 -25.10 16.77 5.92
CA PRO A 251 -25.49 18.17 5.83
C PRO A 251 -24.27 19.09 5.84
N PHE A 252 -24.31 20.17 5.06
CA PHE A 252 -23.26 21.20 4.98
C PHE A 252 -21.89 20.72 4.47
N LEU A 253 -21.84 19.55 3.84
CA LEU A 253 -20.62 19.02 3.22
C LEU A 253 -20.94 18.55 1.81
N CYS A 254 -20.32 19.19 0.81
CA CYS A 254 -20.54 18.82 -0.56
C CYS A 254 -19.99 17.42 -0.88
N GLY A 255 -20.60 16.73 -1.84
CA GLY A 255 -20.18 15.46 -2.41
C GLY A 255 -21.07 14.26 -2.05
N ASP A 256 -21.07 13.24 -2.89
CA ASP A 256 -21.98 12.10 -2.78
C ASP A 256 -21.35 10.91 -2.05
N LYS A 257 -20.02 10.78 -2.15
CA LYS A 257 -19.26 9.65 -1.62
C LYS A 257 -18.01 10.12 -0.88
N THR A 258 -17.45 9.24 -0.06
CA THR A 258 -16.25 9.53 0.73
C THR A 258 -15.13 8.61 0.30
N VAL A 259 -13.97 9.19 -0.03
CA VAL A 259 -12.72 8.46 -0.30
C VAL A 259 -11.77 8.73 0.87
N TYR A 260 -11.01 7.71 1.26
CA TYR A 260 -10.00 7.82 2.31
C TYR A 260 -8.62 7.66 1.70
N SER A 261 -7.71 8.58 2.03
CA SER A 261 -6.34 8.57 1.52
C SER A 261 -5.34 8.74 2.66
N VAL A 262 -4.23 8.01 2.59
CA VAL A 262 -3.13 8.15 3.56
C VAL A 262 -2.09 9.20 3.11
N MET A 263 -2.19 9.70 1.88
CA MET A 263 -1.20 10.63 1.30
C MET A 263 -1.76 11.97 0.83
N THR A 264 -3.08 12.06 0.63
CA THR A 264 -3.71 13.33 0.21
C THR A 264 -3.79 14.28 1.39
N ASP A 265 -3.34 15.53 1.20
CA ASP A 265 -3.51 16.70 2.10
C ASP A 265 -3.24 16.43 3.59
N TRP A 266 -2.21 17.04 4.18
CA TRP A 266 -1.77 16.69 5.54
C TRP A 266 -1.46 15.19 5.68
N ASN A 267 -0.72 14.65 4.70
CA ASN A 267 -0.28 13.25 4.56
C ASN A 267 0.16 12.62 5.91
N PRO A 268 -0.66 11.77 6.55
CA PRO A 268 -0.26 11.14 7.81
C PRO A 268 0.90 10.14 7.64
N ALA A 269 1.05 9.48 6.49
CA ALA A 269 2.13 8.53 6.28
C ALA A 269 3.51 9.19 6.40
N GLU A 270 3.67 10.39 5.84
CA GLU A 270 4.92 11.16 5.92
C GLU A 270 5.07 11.90 7.25
N MET A 271 3.97 12.42 7.80
CA MET A 271 4.02 13.26 9.01
C MET A 271 4.17 12.48 10.31
N ILE A 272 3.50 11.34 10.45
CA ILE A 272 3.46 10.55 11.69
C ILE A 272 3.65 9.03 11.47
N GLY A 273 3.83 8.59 10.22
CA GLY A 273 3.91 7.18 9.84
C GLY A 273 2.53 6.54 9.62
N ILE A 274 2.51 5.42 8.90
CA ILE A 274 1.28 4.66 8.60
C ILE A 274 0.67 3.94 9.82
N ARG A 275 1.46 3.75 10.88
CA ARG A 275 1.06 3.13 12.16
C ARG A 275 1.64 3.94 13.32
N PRO A 276 1.13 5.17 13.54
CA PRO A 276 1.67 6.07 14.55
C PRO A 276 1.42 5.53 15.96
N LYS A 277 2.30 5.89 16.91
CA LYS A 277 2.04 5.65 18.33
C LYS A 277 0.86 6.52 18.80
N PRO A 278 0.10 6.12 19.83
CA PRO A 278 -1.09 6.86 20.29
C PRO A 278 -0.86 8.33 20.57
N LEU A 279 0.29 8.70 21.18
CA LEU A 279 0.63 10.09 21.45
C LEU A 279 0.84 10.92 20.18
N ALA A 280 1.53 10.37 19.17
CA ALA A 280 1.74 11.05 17.89
C ALA A 280 0.40 11.27 17.18
N LEU A 281 -0.46 10.23 17.17
CA LEU A 281 -1.81 10.32 16.60
C LEU A 281 -2.66 11.37 17.31
N SER A 282 -2.70 11.37 18.66
CA SER A 282 -3.50 12.33 19.43
C SER A 282 -2.99 13.76 19.29
N LEU A 283 -1.66 13.95 19.25
CA LEU A 283 -1.08 15.27 19.03
C LEU A 283 -1.44 15.78 17.63
N TYR A 284 -1.22 14.97 16.59
CA TYR A 284 -1.52 15.35 15.21
C TYR A 284 -2.97 15.80 15.02
N ARG A 285 -3.91 15.10 15.69
CA ARG A 285 -5.31 15.50 15.75
C ARG A 285 -5.50 16.88 16.39
N GLU A 286 -5.00 17.03 17.62
CA GLU A 286 -5.18 18.23 18.42
C GLU A 286 -4.56 19.48 17.78
N ILE A 287 -3.35 19.35 17.23
CA ILE A 287 -2.60 20.51 16.73
C ILE A 287 -2.89 20.84 15.26
N ILE A 288 -3.45 19.90 14.48
CA ILE A 288 -3.69 20.06 13.04
C ILE A 288 -5.10 19.62 12.64
N THR A 289 -5.39 18.32 12.62
CA THR A 289 -6.46 17.76 11.76
C THR A 289 -7.87 17.89 12.33
N ASP A 290 -8.02 18.11 13.64
CA ASP A 290 -9.35 18.25 14.24
C ASP A 290 -10.00 19.59 13.89
N ASN A 291 -9.22 20.69 13.77
CA ASN A 291 -9.79 22.00 13.40
C ASN A 291 -8.82 23.02 12.80
N VAL A 292 -7.53 23.01 13.15
CA VAL A 292 -6.62 24.12 12.84
C VAL A 292 -6.47 24.33 11.34
N TRP A 293 -6.37 23.24 10.59
CA TRP A 293 -6.33 23.24 9.14
C TRP A 293 -7.56 23.94 8.53
N ALA A 294 -8.77 23.66 9.05
CA ALA A 294 -10.02 24.21 8.56
C ALA A 294 -10.16 25.71 8.87
N TYR A 295 -9.72 26.13 10.07
CA TYR A 295 -9.62 27.56 10.40
C TYR A 295 -8.71 28.29 9.42
N GLN A 296 -7.57 27.69 9.05
CA GLN A 296 -6.66 28.30 8.09
C GLN A 296 -7.29 28.44 6.71
N ARG A 297 -7.92 27.38 6.18
CA ARG A 297 -8.55 27.38 4.85
C ARG A 297 -9.64 28.45 4.76
N ASP A 298 -10.49 28.54 5.77
CA ASP A 298 -11.52 29.57 5.87
C ASP A 298 -10.94 30.98 5.93
N ASN A 299 -9.87 31.21 6.72
CA ASN A 299 -9.18 32.49 6.76
C ASN A 299 -8.62 32.92 5.39
N TYR A 300 -8.41 31.97 4.47
CA TYR A 300 -7.86 32.20 3.13
C TYR A 300 -8.93 32.34 2.05
N GLY A 301 -10.22 32.35 2.42
CA GLY A 301 -11.33 32.57 1.50
C GLY A 301 -11.90 31.29 0.87
N TYR A 302 -11.51 30.12 1.38
CA TYR A 302 -12.11 28.85 1.01
C TYR A 302 -13.29 28.50 1.92
N ARG A 303 -14.08 27.48 1.55
CA ARG A 303 -15.24 27.04 2.33
C ARG A 303 -14.85 26.65 3.77
N SER A 304 -15.72 27.01 4.71
CA SER A 304 -15.52 26.76 6.14
C SER A 304 -15.90 25.33 6.51
N LEU A 305 -14.95 24.58 7.07
CA LEU A 305 -15.12 23.18 7.49
C LEU A 305 -14.78 22.95 8.96
N ARG A 306 -14.88 24.00 9.79
CA ARG A 306 -14.45 24.00 11.20
C ARG A 306 -15.13 22.93 12.06
N SER A 307 -16.25 22.36 11.59
CA SER A 307 -17.03 21.32 12.28
C SER A 307 -16.78 19.90 11.75
N PHE A 308 -15.87 19.74 10.78
CA PHE A 308 -15.54 18.45 10.17
C PHE A 308 -14.08 18.09 10.47
N PRO A 309 -13.82 17.00 11.22
CA PRO A 309 -12.45 16.53 11.39
C PRO A 309 -11.92 16.03 10.04
N LEU A 310 -10.68 16.38 9.71
CA LEU A 310 -10.05 15.98 8.44
C LEU A 310 -9.66 14.51 8.45
N MET A 311 -9.17 14.02 9.60
CA MET A 311 -8.57 12.70 9.71
C MET A 311 -9.53 11.72 10.40
N ALA A 312 -9.78 10.59 9.75
CA ALA A 312 -10.46 9.44 10.30
C ALA A 312 -9.43 8.41 10.81
N ASP A 313 -9.64 7.92 12.04
CA ASP A 313 -8.86 6.82 12.62
C ASP A 313 -9.57 5.47 12.43
N PHE A 314 -8.93 4.53 11.73
CA PHE A 314 -9.39 3.16 11.57
C PHE A 314 -8.51 2.20 12.38
N ALA A 315 -8.84 2.05 13.67
CA ALA A 315 -8.14 1.17 14.61
C ALA A 315 -6.61 1.42 14.72
N GLY A 316 -6.21 2.69 14.77
CA GLY A 316 -4.83 3.14 14.81
C GLY A 316 -4.22 3.44 13.43
N LEU A 317 -5.01 3.32 12.36
CA LEU A 317 -4.61 3.69 11.00
C LEU A 317 -5.23 5.05 10.63
N PRO A 318 -4.44 6.13 10.57
CA PRO A 318 -4.92 7.45 10.19
C PRO A 318 -5.14 7.55 8.67
N TYR A 319 -6.30 8.07 8.28
CA TYR A 319 -6.63 8.41 6.89
C TYR A 319 -7.27 9.78 6.81
N ILE A 320 -7.02 10.49 5.73
CA ILE A 320 -7.63 11.77 5.41
C ILE A 320 -8.96 11.50 4.68
N ASP A 321 -10.02 12.13 5.17
CA ASP A 321 -11.32 12.18 4.51
C ASP A 321 -11.21 13.14 3.31
N VAL A 322 -11.06 12.56 2.11
CA VAL A 322 -10.82 13.32 0.88
C VAL A 322 -12.01 14.22 0.54
N ARG A 323 -13.24 13.81 0.89
CA ARG A 323 -14.42 14.67 0.67
C ARG A 323 -14.31 15.96 1.49
N VAL A 324 -13.90 15.84 2.75
CA VAL A 324 -13.63 17.00 3.62
C VAL A 324 -12.45 17.83 3.10
N SER A 325 -11.34 17.20 2.72
CA SER A 325 -10.18 17.91 2.15
C SER A 325 -10.55 18.69 0.88
N PHE A 326 -11.23 18.06 -0.09
CA PHE A 326 -11.58 18.67 -1.37
C PHE A 326 -12.57 19.83 -1.23
N ASN A 327 -13.53 19.74 -0.31
CA ASN A 327 -14.37 20.89 0.03
C ASN A 327 -13.55 22.10 0.49
N SER A 328 -12.42 21.87 1.18
CA SER A 328 -11.57 22.94 1.73
C SER A 328 -10.78 23.72 0.70
N PHE A 329 -10.71 23.22 -0.55
CA PHE A 329 -10.06 23.91 -1.67
C PHE A 329 -11.06 24.67 -2.55
N VAL A 330 -12.35 24.53 -2.30
CA VAL A 330 -13.40 25.26 -3.04
C VAL A 330 -13.54 26.68 -2.46
N PRO A 331 -13.51 27.74 -3.27
CA PRO A 331 -13.76 29.11 -2.81
C PRO A 331 -15.11 29.27 -2.10
N ALA A 332 -15.15 30.02 -1.00
CA ALA A 332 -16.38 30.26 -0.24
C ALA A 332 -17.45 31.06 -1.00
N GLU A 333 -17.05 31.79 -2.06
CA GLU A 333 -17.95 32.59 -2.90
C GLU A 333 -18.86 31.73 -3.81
N LEU A 334 -18.48 30.47 -4.08
CA LEU A 334 -19.26 29.60 -4.97
C LEU A 334 -20.54 29.09 -4.30
N GLU A 335 -21.62 29.08 -5.07
CA GLU A 335 -22.90 28.52 -4.65
C GLU A 335 -22.83 27.02 -4.34
N GLU A 336 -23.74 26.54 -3.50
CA GLU A 336 -23.73 25.16 -2.99
C GLU A 336 -23.86 24.13 -4.11
N GLU A 337 -24.74 24.37 -5.08
CA GLU A 337 -24.96 23.45 -6.21
C GLU A 337 -23.72 23.30 -7.10
N LEU A 338 -23.01 24.41 -7.37
CA LEU A 338 -21.77 24.39 -8.14
C LEU A 338 -20.62 23.76 -7.34
N SER A 339 -20.59 24.00 -6.02
CA SER A 339 -19.64 23.38 -5.10
C SER A 339 -19.83 21.86 -5.02
N GLU A 340 -21.08 21.38 -4.95
CA GLU A 340 -21.45 19.95 -4.99
C GLU A 340 -20.90 19.28 -6.24
N LYS A 341 -21.18 19.88 -7.40
CA LYS A 341 -20.74 19.37 -8.70
C LYS A 341 -19.21 19.31 -8.81
N LEU A 342 -18.52 20.36 -8.36
CA LEU A 342 -17.06 20.46 -8.41
C LEU A 342 -16.38 19.46 -7.46
N VAL A 343 -16.91 19.28 -6.25
CA VAL A 343 -16.39 18.29 -5.29
C VAL A 343 -16.61 16.87 -5.81
N ASN A 344 -17.79 16.55 -6.34
CA ASN A 344 -18.05 15.23 -6.94
C ASN A 344 -17.06 14.94 -8.08
N TYR A 345 -16.83 15.90 -8.97
CA TYR A 345 -15.81 15.79 -10.00
C TYR A 345 -14.43 15.44 -9.42
N TYR A 346 -13.96 16.16 -8.39
CA TYR A 346 -12.66 15.86 -7.78
C TYR A 346 -12.60 14.44 -7.18
N ILE A 347 -13.64 14.03 -6.45
CA ILE A 347 -13.68 12.71 -5.80
C ILE A 347 -13.74 11.60 -6.86
N ASP A 348 -14.50 11.78 -7.93
CA ASP A 348 -14.59 10.83 -9.05
C ASP A 348 -13.24 10.67 -9.75
N ARG A 349 -12.55 11.78 -10.04
CA ARG A 349 -11.22 11.75 -10.66
C ARG A 349 -10.19 11.01 -9.81
N LEU A 350 -10.21 11.18 -8.50
CA LEU A 350 -9.32 10.43 -7.61
C LEU A 350 -9.69 8.96 -7.52
N ALA A 351 -11.00 8.63 -7.48
CA ALA A 351 -11.44 7.24 -7.45
C ALA A 351 -11.08 6.48 -8.74
N GLU A 352 -11.12 7.15 -9.90
CA GLU A 352 -10.69 6.62 -11.20
C GLU A 352 -9.16 6.48 -11.33
N ASN A 353 -8.40 7.29 -10.59
CA ASN A 353 -6.94 7.37 -10.66
C ASN A 353 -6.31 7.37 -9.25
N PRO A 354 -6.42 6.26 -8.47
CA PRO A 354 -5.99 6.22 -7.08
C PRO A 354 -4.50 6.52 -6.88
N GLU A 355 -3.66 6.27 -7.88
CA GLU A 355 -2.23 6.55 -7.88
C GLU A 355 -1.90 8.04 -7.78
N LYS A 356 -2.86 8.93 -8.08
CA LYS A 356 -2.67 10.40 -8.01
C LYS A 356 -2.89 10.97 -6.62
N HIS A 357 -3.12 10.13 -5.61
CA HIS A 357 -3.52 10.59 -4.28
C HIS A 357 -2.48 11.50 -3.57
N ASP A 358 -1.19 11.34 -3.87
CA ASP A 358 -0.07 12.16 -3.37
C ASP A 358 0.03 13.52 -4.10
N LYS A 359 -0.48 13.59 -5.33
CA LYS A 359 -0.47 14.78 -6.20
C LYS A 359 -1.86 15.35 -6.47
N ALA A 360 -2.87 14.93 -5.72
CA ALA A 360 -4.26 15.27 -5.95
C ALA A 360 -4.49 16.78 -6.07
N GLU A 361 -3.79 17.59 -5.27
CA GLU A 361 -3.93 19.05 -5.32
C GLU A 361 -3.43 19.67 -6.64
N PHE A 362 -2.40 19.09 -7.27
CA PHE A 362 -1.82 19.61 -8.51
C PHE A 362 -2.51 19.04 -9.76
N GLU A 363 -2.89 17.76 -9.72
CA GLU A 363 -3.38 17.05 -10.91
C GLU A 363 -4.92 17.00 -11.00
N ILE A 364 -5.63 17.10 -9.88
CA ILE A 364 -7.09 16.94 -9.83
C ILE A 364 -7.79 18.24 -9.43
N VAL A 365 -7.34 18.88 -8.35
CA VAL A 365 -8.05 20.00 -7.74
C VAL A 365 -7.70 21.34 -8.41
N PHE A 366 -8.71 22.14 -8.74
CA PHE A 366 -8.52 23.56 -9.04
C PHE A 366 -8.57 24.36 -7.73
N SER A 367 -7.39 24.59 -7.13
CA SER A 367 -7.25 25.21 -5.81
C SER A 367 -6.87 26.70 -5.84
N CYS A 368 -6.35 27.19 -6.97
CA CYS A 368 -6.01 28.60 -7.16
C CYS A 368 -6.03 29.00 -8.64
N TYR A 369 -5.87 30.29 -8.90
CA TYR A 369 -5.77 30.84 -10.25
C TYR A 369 -4.32 30.80 -10.74
N THR A 370 -4.12 30.23 -11.93
CA THR A 370 -2.85 30.21 -12.65
C THR A 370 -3.03 30.75 -14.07
N LEU A 371 -1.93 31.02 -14.77
CA LEU A 371 -1.99 31.61 -16.12
C LEU A 371 -2.63 30.68 -17.16
N ASP A 372 -2.43 29.37 -17.00
CA ASP A 372 -2.97 28.30 -17.82
C ASP A 372 -4.34 27.79 -17.35
N LEU A 373 -4.85 28.26 -16.19
CA LEU A 373 -6.14 27.83 -15.65
C LEU A 373 -7.30 27.98 -16.66
N PRO A 374 -7.44 29.11 -17.40
CA PRO A 374 -8.53 29.28 -18.35
C PRO A 374 -8.62 28.17 -19.41
N ASP A 375 -7.49 27.59 -19.81
CA ASP A 375 -7.43 26.49 -20.78
C ASP A 375 -7.58 25.13 -20.08
N ARG A 376 -6.88 24.91 -18.96
CA ARG A 376 -6.89 23.63 -18.24
C ARG A 376 -8.28 23.27 -17.68
N ILE A 377 -9.03 24.26 -17.21
CA ILE A 377 -10.35 24.03 -16.61
C ILE A 377 -11.43 23.64 -17.62
N GLN A 378 -11.17 23.78 -18.93
CA GLN A 378 -12.12 23.45 -19.99
C GLN A 378 -12.52 21.97 -19.99
N ILE A 379 -11.69 21.09 -19.42
CA ILE A 379 -12.01 19.68 -19.21
C ILE A 379 -13.35 19.47 -18.48
N LEU A 380 -13.75 20.41 -17.61
CA LEU A 380 -15.02 20.34 -16.89
C LEU A 380 -16.25 20.28 -17.83
N LYS A 381 -16.15 20.74 -19.07
CA LYS A 381 -17.22 20.61 -20.07
C LYS A 381 -17.58 19.15 -20.36
N GLU A 382 -16.58 18.29 -20.41
CA GLU A 382 -16.77 16.84 -20.63
C GLU A 382 -17.50 16.19 -19.45
N TYR A 383 -17.47 16.83 -18.28
CA TYR A 383 -18.13 16.41 -17.05
C TYR A 383 -19.41 17.22 -16.77
N GLY A 384 -19.99 17.83 -17.81
CA GLY A 384 -21.31 18.46 -17.77
C GLY A 384 -21.35 19.87 -17.17
N PHE A 385 -20.21 20.55 -17.01
CA PHE A 385 -20.19 21.96 -16.61
C PHE A 385 -20.46 22.89 -17.80
N SER A 386 -21.30 23.88 -17.58
CA SER A 386 -21.59 24.97 -18.51
C SER A 386 -20.48 26.02 -18.52
N GLU A 387 -20.41 26.82 -19.59
CA GLU A 387 -19.47 27.94 -19.70
C GLU A 387 -19.64 28.96 -18.58
N GLU A 388 -20.88 29.22 -18.15
CA GLU A 388 -21.17 30.16 -17.07
C GLU A 388 -20.63 29.64 -15.72
N GLU A 389 -20.86 28.36 -15.42
CA GLU A 389 -20.33 27.70 -14.22
C GLU A 389 -18.79 27.75 -14.21
N ILE A 390 -18.14 27.42 -15.33
CA ILE A 390 -16.68 27.49 -15.47
C ILE A 390 -16.18 28.92 -15.24
N HIS A 391 -16.84 29.92 -15.83
CA HIS A 391 -16.46 31.32 -15.65
C HIS A 391 -16.57 31.76 -14.17
N LYS A 392 -17.63 31.33 -13.46
CA LYS A 392 -17.78 31.57 -12.02
C LYS A 392 -16.64 30.96 -11.21
N ILE A 393 -16.27 29.71 -11.50
CA ILE A 393 -15.15 29.03 -10.82
C ILE A 393 -13.83 29.80 -11.05
N ILE A 394 -13.53 30.16 -12.31
CA ILE A 394 -12.32 30.92 -12.64
C ILE A 394 -12.28 32.25 -11.88
N LYS A 395 -13.39 32.97 -11.85
CA LYS A 395 -13.50 34.26 -11.15
C LYS A 395 -13.28 34.11 -9.65
N ALA A 396 -13.92 33.13 -9.01
CA ALA A 396 -13.78 32.88 -7.58
C ALA A 396 -12.35 32.48 -7.21
N LEU A 397 -11.72 31.59 -7.98
CA LEU A 397 -10.32 31.21 -7.78
C LEU A 397 -9.38 32.40 -7.95
N ARG A 398 -9.63 33.29 -8.92
CA ARG A 398 -8.85 34.52 -9.11
C ARG A 398 -8.97 35.46 -7.92
N ASN A 399 -10.19 35.65 -7.40
CA ASN A 399 -10.44 36.49 -6.24
C ASN A 399 -9.67 35.97 -5.01
N VAL A 400 -9.80 34.68 -4.70
CA VAL A 400 -9.09 34.03 -3.58
C VAL A 400 -7.58 34.14 -3.74
N THR A 401 -7.07 33.85 -4.94
CA THR A 401 -5.62 33.89 -5.21
C THR A 401 -5.05 35.29 -5.00
N ASN A 402 -5.69 36.31 -5.61
CA ASN A 402 -5.27 37.70 -5.47
C ASN A 402 -5.31 38.16 -4.01
N HIS A 403 -6.32 37.75 -3.25
CA HIS A 403 -6.41 38.09 -1.83
C HIS A 403 -5.27 37.47 -1.00
N ILE A 404 -4.91 36.22 -1.28
CA ILE A 404 -3.82 35.53 -0.57
C ILE A 404 -2.47 36.17 -0.90
N ILE A 405 -2.17 36.41 -2.17
CA ILE A 405 -0.83 36.83 -2.64
C ILE A 405 -0.63 38.35 -2.71
N ASP A 406 -1.65 39.14 -2.35
CA ASP A 406 -1.60 40.62 -2.41
C ASP A 406 -0.30 41.18 -1.82
N HIS A 407 0.33 42.11 -2.55
CA HIS A 407 1.68 42.58 -2.19
C HIS A 407 1.69 43.36 -0.88
N GLN A 408 0.60 44.06 -0.53
CA GLN A 408 0.48 44.90 0.66
C GLN A 408 -0.18 44.17 1.83
N ASN A 409 -1.31 43.51 1.56
CA ASN A 409 -2.24 42.97 2.54
C ASN A 409 -2.33 41.43 2.52
N GLY A 410 -1.49 40.76 1.72
CA GLY A 410 -1.49 39.32 1.56
C GLY A 410 -1.45 38.58 2.88
N LEU A 411 -2.32 37.56 2.99
CA LEU A 411 -2.56 36.83 4.23
C LEU A 411 -1.31 36.11 4.74
N TRP A 412 -0.49 35.59 3.83
CA TRP A 412 0.76 34.91 4.15
C TRP A 412 1.73 35.79 4.95
N ARG A 413 1.73 37.12 4.72
CA ARG A 413 2.59 38.05 5.45
C ARG A 413 2.18 38.18 6.92
N LYS A 414 0.88 38.09 7.20
CA LYS A 414 0.35 38.11 8.57
C LYS A 414 0.72 36.84 9.31
N ASP A 415 0.61 35.69 8.64
CA ASP A 415 0.98 34.41 9.21
C ASP A 415 2.49 34.29 9.47
N TYR A 416 3.33 34.80 8.57
CA TYR A 416 4.78 34.86 8.79
C TYR A 416 5.17 35.65 10.05
N LYS A 417 4.44 36.73 10.37
CA LYS A 417 4.68 37.51 11.60
C LYS A 417 4.33 36.72 12.86
N LYS A 418 3.33 35.83 12.83
CA LYS A 418 2.93 35.01 13.98
C LYS A 418 4.01 34.01 14.39
N ILE A 419 4.83 33.53 13.46
CA ILE A 419 5.95 32.62 13.77
C ILE A 419 6.96 33.30 14.70
N LYS A 420 7.27 34.59 14.48
CA LYS A 420 8.16 35.34 15.38
C LYS A 420 7.59 35.48 16.80
N GLU A 421 6.26 35.56 16.89
CA GLU A 421 5.58 35.60 18.19
C GLU A 421 5.62 34.25 18.90
N LEU A 422 5.55 33.13 18.17
CA LEU A 422 5.73 31.79 18.73
C LEU A 422 7.08 31.65 19.42
N ASP A 423 8.17 32.07 18.77
CA ASP A 423 9.52 31.99 19.35
C ASP A 423 9.62 32.79 20.65
N ARG A 424 9.04 33.99 20.68
CA ARG A 424 9.01 34.86 21.86
C ARG A 424 8.27 34.19 23.02
N ARG A 425 7.07 33.66 22.76
CA ARG A 425 6.21 33.04 23.78
C ARG A 425 6.76 31.71 24.27
N TYR A 426 7.41 30.93 23.40
CA TYR A 426 8.10 29.71 23.79
C TYR A 426 9.15 29.99 24.88
N GLN A 427 9.97 31.03 24.72
CA GLN A 427 10.98 31.40 25.72
C GLN A 427 10.34 31.82 27.05
N GLU A 428 9.22 32.56 27.00
CA GLU A 428 8.47 32.94 28.20
C GLU A 428 7.91 31.72 28.95
N ILE A 429 7.29 30.78 28.23
CA ILE A 429 6.74 29.55 28.83
C ILE A 429 7.87 28.67 29.37
N ALA A 430 8.94 28.46 28.60
CA ALA A 430 10.08 27.64 29.00
C ALA A 430 10.75 28.19 30.27
N GLY A 431 10.97 29.51 30.34
CA GLY A 431 11.57 30.21 31.48
C GLY A 431 10.63 30.45 32.67
N SER A 432 9.33 30.15 32.54
CA SER A 432 8.36 30.34 33.62
C SER A 432 8.51 29.32 34.75
N GLY A 433 8.01 29.69 35.94
CA GLY A 433 7.88 28.80 37.09
C GLY A 433 6.70 27.82 37.04
N LEU A 434 6.02 27.71 35.89
CA LEU A 434 4.90 26.77 35.70
C LEU A 434 5.37 25.32 35.86
N ASN A 435 4.46 24.46 36.31
CA ASN A 435 4.75 23.03 36.33
C ASN A 435 4.74 22.45 34.90
N HIS A 436 5.27 21.23 34.72
CA HIS A 436 5.38 20.64 33.39
C HIS A 436 4.03 20.45 32.68
N ILE A 437 2.95 20.15 33.39
CA ILE A 437 1.62 19.93 32.80
C ILE A 437 1.07 21.26 32.26
N GLU A 438 1.20 22.33 33.03
CA GLU A 438 0.82 23.69 32.61
C GLU A 438 1.64 24.14 31.41
N LYS A 439 2.95 23.87 31.40
CA LYS A 439 3.82 24.17 30.25
C LYS A 439 3.36 23.42 29.00
N VAL A 440 3.07 22.12 29.10
CA VAL A 440 2.56 21.32 27.97
C VAL A 440 1.27 21.93 27.42
N TYR A 441 0.31 22.28 28.27
CA TYR A 441 -0.94 22.92 27.84
C TYR A 441 -0.68 24.20 27.04
N TRP A 442 0.11 25.14 27.59
CA TRP A 442 0.38 26.40 26.91
C TRP A 442 1.20 26.24 25.63
N LEU A 443 2.14 25.30 25.61
CA LEU A 443 2.90 24.98 24.41
C LEU A 443 2.01 24.42 23.29
N LEU A 444 1.01 23.59 23.62
CA LEU A 444 0.05 23.07 22.63
C LEU A 444 -0.84 24.18 22.08
N GLU A 445 -1.38 25.04 22.96
CA GLU A 445 -2.23 26.17 22.53
C GLU A 445 -1.46 27.19 21.68
N ASP A 446 -0.22 27.52 22.06
CA ASP A 446 0.63 28.39 21.27
C ASP A 446 1.05 27.75 19.96
N CYS A 447 1.35 26.45 19.96
CA CYS A 447 1.64 25.70 18.73
C CYS A 447 0.45 25.74 17.77
N LYS A 448 -0.77 25.55 18.25
CA LYS A 448 -1.99 25.67 17.41
C LYS A 448 -2.13 27.07 16.82
N ARG A 449 -2.03 28.10 17.64
CA ARG A 449 -2.36 29.49 17.25
C ARG A 449 -1.27 30.19 16.45
N TYR A 450 -0.01 29.98 16.82
CA TYR A 450 1.16 30.68 16.27
C TYR A 450 2.13 29.77 15.51
N GLY A 451 1.93 28.45 15.55
CA GLY A 451 2.70 27.45 14.80
C GLY A 451 1.91 26.86 13.63
N THR A 452 1.07 25.87 13.87
CA THR A 452 0.39 25.08 12.84
C THR A 452 -0.63 25.89 12.03
N LEU A 453 -1.39 26.80 12.65
CA LEU A 453 -2.31 27.69 11.93
C LEU A 453 -1.57 28.58 10.90
N PRO A 454 -0.54 29.37 11.26
CA PRO A 454 0.20 30.14 10.28
C PRO A 454 1.03 29.27 9.33
N PHE A 455 1.58 28.14 9.78
CA PHE A 455 2.29 27.20 8.91
C PHE A 455 1.40 26.70 7.77
N ALA A 456 0.16 26.29 8.09
CA ALA A 456 -0.82 25.87 7.10
C ALA A 456 -1.07 26.95 6.02
N GLY A 457 -1.07 28.22 6.43
CA GLY A 457 -1.24 29.37 5.54
C GLY A 457 -0.02 29.61 4.65
N LEU A 458 1.17 29.58 5.24
CA LEU A 458 2.42 29.70 4.48
C LEU A 458 2.60 28.55 3.50
N ALA A 459 2.25 27.32 3.90
CA ALA A 459 2.26 26.16 3.03
C ALA A 459 1.30 26.38 1.84
N ARG A 460 0.05 26.81 2.08
CA ARG A 460 -0.90 27.15 1.00
C ARG A 460 -0.34 28.22 0.06
N GLY A 461 0.30 29.25 0.61
CA GLY A 461 0.99 30.29 -0.17
C GLY A 461 2.12 29.73 -1.04
N ALA A 462 2.94 28.83 -0.49
CA ALA A 462 3.99 28.15 -1.23
C ALA A 462 3.42 27.26 -2.36
N PHE A 463 2.34 26.51 -2.12
CA PHE A 463 1.66 25.74 -3.16
C PHE A 463 1.15 26.63 -4.30
N ILE A 464 0.53 27.78 -3.97
CA ILE A 464 0.09 28.76 -4.98
C ILE A 464 1.29 29.30 -5.77
N ALA A 465 2.39 29.65 -5.11
CA ALA A 465 3.61 30.14 -5.77
C ALA A 465 4.20 29.10 -6.73
N VAL A 466 4.26 27.82 -6.32
CA VAL A 466 4.74 26.72 -7.16
C VAL A 466 3.81 26.48 -8.35
N GLN A 467 2.49 26.51 -8.16
CA GLN A 467 1.53 26.38 -9.27
C GLN A 467 1.65 27.53 -10.27
N LEU A 468 1.81 28.77 -9.79
CA LEU A 468 2.06 29.93 -10.65
C LEU A 468 3.35 29.79 -11.46
N LEU A 469 4.45 29.38 -10.81
CA LEU A 469 5.73 29.13 -11.50
C LEU A 469 5.60 28.06 -12.59
N LYS A 470 4.94 26.93 -12.29
CA LYS A 470 4.67 25.88 -13.29
C LYS A 470 3.79 26.39 -14.44
N SER A 471 2.86 27.29 -14.16
CA SER A 471 2.03 27.87 -15.22
C SER A 471 2.80 28.82 -16.15
N LEU A 472 3.86 29.47 -15.66
CA LEU A 472 4.76 30.26 -16.52
C LEU A 472 5.51 29.34 -17.49
N GLU A 473 5.93 28.17 -17.02
CA GLU A 473 6.58 27.15 -17.85
C GLU A 473 5.60 26.56 -18.87
N SER A 474 4.39 26.17 -18.46
CA SER A 474 3.38 25.59 -19.36
C SER A 474 2.92 26.57 -20.44
N CYS A 475 2.86 27.87 -20.13
CA CYS A 475 2.59 28.93 -21.09
C CYS A 475 3.81 29.33 -21.96
N GLY A 476 4.99 28.73 -21.73
CA GLY A 476 6.22 29.04 -22.48
C GLY A 476 6.83 30.42 -22.16
N ILE A 477 6.49 31.02 -21.02
CA ILE A 477 7.04 32.31 -20.57
C ILE A 477 8.45 32.13 -19.99
N ILE A 478 8.69 31.01 -19.32
CA ILE A 478 10.02 30.57 -18.85
C ILE A 478 10.29 29.15 -19.37
N SER A 479 11.56 28.78 -19.48
CA SER A 479 11.94 27.40 -19.82
C SER A 479 11.94 26.48 -18.59
N ALA A 480 11.89 25.17 -18.82
CA ALA A 480 12.11 24.17 -17.77
C ALA A 480 13.45 24.37 -17.04
N HIS A 481 14.48 24.81 -17.77
CA HIS A 481 15.79 25.12 -17.19
C HIS A 481 15.71 26.31 -16.22
N ASP A 482 14.98 27.36 -16.56
CA ASP A 482 14.80 28.54 -15.69
C ASP A 482 14.05 28.16 -14.41
N TYR A 483 13.00 27.34 -14.53
CA TYR A 483 12.25 26.82 -13.39
C TYR A 483 13.17 26.03 -12.44
N GLU A 484 13.91 25.06 -12.96
CA GLU A 484 14.84 24.26 -12.16
C GLU A 484 15.95 25.10 -11.52
N ALA A 485 16.50 26.08 -12.26
CA ALA A 485 17.52 26.98 -11.75
C ALA A 485 17.00 27.79 -10.57
N PHE A 486 15.76 28.30 -10.65
CA PHE A 486 15.10 28.99 -9.55
C PHE A 486 14.91 28.06 -8.34
N MET A 487 14.35 26.86 -8.56
CA MET A 487 14.09 25.90 -7.47
C MET A 487 15.37 25.45 -6.77
N ARG A 488 16.48 25.24 -7.50
CA ARG A 488 17.80 24.94 -6.93
C ARG A 488 18.39 26.10 -6.12
N GLY A 489 17.98 27.34 -6.40
CA GLY A 489 18.42 28.52 -5.67
C GLY A 489 17.73 28.73 -4.32
N ILE A 490 16.68 27.96 -4.00
CA ILE A 490 15.92 28.12 -2.75
C ILE A 490 16.68 27.48 -1.59
N HIS A 491 17.05 28.31 -0.61
CA HIS A 491 17.63 27.83 0.64
C HIS A 491 16.54 27.26 1.56
N THR A 492 16.67 25.99 1.93
CA THR A 492 15.71 25.24 2.77
C THR A 492 16.29 24.95 4.16
N VAL A 493 15.46 24.42 5.07
CA VAL A 493 15.94 23.93 6.38
C VAL A 493 16.96 22.80 6.19
N SER A 494 16.71 21.89 5.23
CA SER A 494 17.62 20.77 4.93
C SER A 494 18.95 21.24 4.36
N SER A 495 18.96 22.24 3.47
CA SER A 495 20.23 22.80 2.96
C SER A 495 21.03 23.45 4.09
N GLY A 496 20.36 24.20 4.97
CA GLY A 496 21.00 24.80 6.15
C GLY A 496 21.51 23.75 7.14
N MET A 497 20.75 22.66 7.37
CA MET A 497 21.17 21.57 8.25
C MET A 497 22.41 20.85 7.71
N ASN A 498 22.49 20.60 6.40
CA ASN A 498 23.67 19.99 5.79
C ASN A 498 24.92 20.86 5.95
N GLN A 499 24.78 22.18 5.77
CA GLN A 499 25.87 23.11 6.00
C GLN A 499 26.29 23.14 7.48
N ASP A 500 25.33 23.30 8.38
CA ASP A 500 25.56 23.32 9.81
C ASP A 500 26.16 22.01 10.35
N PHE A 501 25.87 20.86 9.72
CA PHE A 501 26.49 19.59 10.09
C PHE A 501 28.01 19.57 9.86
N LEU A 502 28.47 20.27 8.83
CA LEU A 502 29.90 20.41 8.52
C LEU A 502 30.58 21.48 9.38
N GLU A 503 29.86 22.55 9.72
CA GLU A 503 30.42 23.73 10.38
C GLU A 503 30.29 23.73 11.91
N LEU A 504 29.22 23.14 12.46
CA LEU A 504 28.94 23.18 13.89
C LEU A 504 29.58 22.01 14.64
N SER A 505 29.97 22.27 15.89
CA SER A 505 30.29 21.20 16.83
C SER A 505 29.06 20.30 17.06
N LYS A 506 29.28 19.02 17.39
CA LYS A 506 28.21 18.07 17.73
C LYS A 506 27.23 18.62 18.77
N CYS A 507 27.73 19.29 19.82
CA CYS A 507 26.89 19.88 20.86
C CYS A 507 26.02 21.03 20.31
N SER A 508 26.60 21.92 19.49
CA SER A 508 25.86 23.03 18.87
C SER A 508 24.83 22.52 17.86
N PHE A 509 25.19 21.52 17.07
CA PHE A 509 24.29 20.88 16.12
C PHE A 509 23.09 20.24 16.83
N LEU A 510 23.33 19.41 17.85
CA LEU A 510 22.25 18.78 18.62
C LEU A 510 21.38 19.80 19.37
N LYS A 511 21.96 20.91 19.84
CA LYS A 511 21.18 22.00 20.44
C LYS A 511 20.22 22.65 19.43
N LYS A 512 20.64 22.77 18.17
CA LYS A 512 19.83 23.40 17.12
C LYS A 512 18.84 22.43 16.47
N TYR A 513 19.26 21.20 16.17
CA TYR A 513 18.51 20.25 15.36
C TYR A 513 18.08 18.98 16.10
N GLY A 514 18.52 18.71 17.32
CA GLY A 514 18.27 17.43 18.01
C GLY A 514 16.80 17.13 18.40
N HIS A 515 15.88 18.02 18.02
CA HIS A 515 14.43 17.79 18.10
C HIS A 515 13.83 17.22 16.81
N LEU A 516 14.57 17.29 15.70
CA LEU A 516 14.34 16.59 14.43
C LEU A 516 15.07 15.25 14.48
#